data_AF-A0A285PFJ2-F1
#
_entry.id   AF-A0A285PFJ2-F1
#
_cell.length_a   1.000
_cell.length_b   1.000
_cell.length_c   1.000
_cell.angle_alpha   90.00
_cell.angle_beta   90.00
_cell.angle_gamma   90.00
#
_symmetry.space_group_name_H-M   'P 1'
#
loop_
_entity.id
_entity.type
_entity.pdbx_description
1 polymer ?
#
loop_
_entity_poly.entity_id
_entity_poly.type
_entity_poly.pdbx_seq_one_letter_code
_entity_poly.pdbx_strand_id
1 'polypeptide(L)'
;MILTRYFVCAISLYALIFPIEAGAEDNAGSYLIEGTYNLQATNCVAFVKDQRSLAAENGMVLSRAEQKNLLHQCRNSELEAIIAEQEHVLAALDEEIKAIQLEIDENGQIIDENGRAIAKIVAINGQLIIRKQLEAEIAETEARIAALEADTEAKLAEAERILQRLATQ
;
A
#
# COMPACT_ATOMS: atom_id res chain seq x y z
N MET A 1 8.38 14.90 17.58
CA MET A 1 8.54 14.22 16.27
C MET A 1 9.47 13.00 16.37
N ILE A 2 9.10 11.96 17.16
CA ILE A 2 9.91 10.72 17.31
C ILE A 2 9.05 9.45 17.16
N LEU A 3 7.71 9.56 17.11
CA LEU A 3 6.83 8.38 17.15
C LEU A 3 6.78 7.54 15.87
N THR A 4 7.05 8.12 14.69
CA THR A 4 6.91 7.39 13.40
C THR A 4 7.96 6.30 13.16
N ARG A 5 9.07 6.30 13.90
CA ARG A 5 10.13 5.30 13.71
C ARG A 5 9.94 4.02 14.53
N TYR A 6 9.11 4.05 15.58
CA TYR A 6 8.88 2.87 16.43
C TYR A 6 7.77 1.95 15.90
N PHE A 7 6.83 2.49 15.11
CA PHE A 7 5.67 1.74 14.62
C PHE A 7 6.05 0.59 13.67
N VAL A 8 7.08 0.79 12.84
CA VAL A 8 7.54 -0.19 11.84
C VAL A 8 8.22 -1.42 12.46
N CYS A 9 8.76 -1.30 13.68
CA CYS A 9 9.50 -2.40 14.32
C CYS A 9 8.62 -3.34 15.16
N ALA A 10 7.44 -2.90 15.60
CA ALA A 10 6.57 -3.71 16.46
C ALA A 10 5.71 -4.70 15.65
N ILE A 11 5.26 -4.29 14.46
CA ILE A 11 4.39 -5.12 13.61
C ILE A 11 5.17 -6.33 13.02
N SER A 12 6.48 -6.20 12.81
CA SER A 12 7.28 -7.30 12.25
C SER A 12 7.53 -8.46 13.21
N LEU A 13 7.34 -8.27 14.53
CA LEU A 13 7.69 -9.29 15.52
C LEU A 13 6.51 -10.18 15.96
N TYR A 14 5.25 -9.75 15.81
CA TYR A 14 4.09 -10.47 16.35
C TYR A 14 3.47 -11.49 15.38
N ALA A 15 3.73 -11.39 14.07
CA ALA A 15 3.13 -12.28 13.07
C ALA A 15 3.75 -13.69 13.00
N LEU A 16 4.66 -14.07 13.91
CA LEU A 16 5.39 -15.35 13.83
C LEU A 16 5.00 -16.39 14.89
N ILE A 17 4.06 -16.12 15.80
CA ILE A 17 3.86 -17.00 16.96
C ILE A 17 2.38 -17.17 17.34
N PHE A 18 1.50 -17.69 16.47
CA PHE A 18 0.31 -18.42 16.96
C PHE A 18 -0.17 -19.46 15.94
N PRO A 19 -0.31 -20.74 16.33
CA PRO A 19 -1.22 -21.67 15.67
C PRO A 19 -2.59 -21.52 16.36
N ILE A 20 -3.60 -21.01 15.66
CA ILE A 20 -4.98 -21.05 16.16
C ILE A 20 -5.80 -21.89 15.18
N GLU A 21 -6.39 -22.96 15.71
CA GLU A 21 -7.40 -23.75 15.02
C GLU A 21 -8.60 -22.85 14.68
N ALA A 22 -8.73 -22.45 13.42
CA ALA A 22 -9.88 -21.69 12.95
C ALA A 22 -11.03 -22.65 12.62
N GLY A 23 -12.02 -22.70 13.51
CA GLY A 23 -13.36 -23.17 13.20
C GLY A 23 -14.05 -22.16 12.28
N ALA A 24 -14.73 -22.68 11.26
CA ALA A 24 -15.57 -21.91 10.36
C ALA A 24 -16.74 -21.26 11.12
N GLU A 25 -16.93 -19.95 10.95
CA GLU A 25 -18.17 -19.33 10.45
C GLU A 25 -18.09 -17.80 10.50
N ASP A 26 -18.81 -17.20 9.56
CA ASP A 26 -19.26 -15.79 9.47
C ASP A 26 -18.36 -14.71 8.85
N ASN A 27 -18.64 -14.49 7.57
CA ASN A 27 -18.48 -13.30 6.74
C ASN A 27 -18.35 -11.97 7.52
N ALA A 28 -17.14 -11.41 7.57
CA ALA A 28 -16.89 -10.02 7.88
C ALA A 28 -16.00 -9.41 6.79
N GLY A 29 -16.56 -8.47 6.02
CA GLY A 29 -15.84 -7.54 5.14
C GLY A 29 -14.78 -8.14 4.23
N SER A 30 -15.16 -8.63 3.05
CA SER A 30 -14.20 -8.99 2.00
C SER A 30 -13.52 -7.71 1.50
N TYR A 31 -12.38 -7.38 2.10
CA TYR A 31 -11.46 -6.39 1.57
C TYR A 31 -10.86 -7.00 0.30
N LEU A 32 -11.38 -6.60 -0.86
CA LEU A 32 -10.89 -7.01 -2.17
C LEU A 32 -9.50 -6.41 -2.38
N ILE A 33 -8.47 -7.12 -1.89
CA ILE A 33 -7.09 -6.85 -2.26
C ILE A 33 -7.03 -6.94 -3.78
N GLU A 34 -6.75 -5.80 -4.43
CA GLU A 34 -6.60 -5.74 -5.88
C GLU A 34 -5.57 -6.76 -6.35
N GLY A 35 -6.10 -7.78 -7.01
CA GLY A 35 -5.38 -8.98 -7.39
C GLY A 35 -6.39 -10.10 -7.60
N THR A 36 -7.49 -9.81 -8.31
CA THR A 36 -8.53 -10.74 -8.78
C THR A 36 -8.36 -12.17 -8.27
N TYR A 37 -8.67 -12.41 -7.00
CA TYR A 37 -9.06 -13.73 -6.55
C TYR A 37 -10.48 -13.91 -7.06
N ASN A 38 -10.62 -14.05 -8.39
CA ASN A 38 -11.80 -14.71 -8.91
C ASN A 38 -11.78 -16.07 -8.21
N LEU A 39 -12.81 -16.33 -7.39
CA LEU A 39 -13.01 -17.46 -6.47
C LEU A 39 -12.89 -18.87 -7.11
N GLN A 40 -12.33 -18.94 -8.31
CA GLN A 40 -11.87 -20.12 -9.00
C GLN A 40 -10.54 -19.78 -9.67
N ALA A 41 -9.42 -19.99 -8.97
CA ALA A 41 -8.12 -20.07 -9.63
C ALA A 41 -8.04 -21.34 -10.49
N THR A 42 -8.95 -21.52 -11.45
CA THR A 42 -9.00 -22.66 -12.38
C THR A 42 -7.77 -22.69 -13.27
N ASN A 43 -7.02 -21.58 -13.36
CA ASN A 43 -5.76 -21.48 -14.07
C ASN A 43 -4.62 -21.02 -13.15
N CYS A 44 -4.04 -21.96 -12.41
CA CYS A 44 -2.89 -21.72 -11.54
C CYS A 44 -1.68 -21.09 -12.25
N VAL A 45 -1.52 -21.29 -13.56
CA VAL A 45 -0.43 -20.66 -14.32
C VAL A 45 -0.70 -19.17 -14.53
N ALA A 46 -1.96 -18.78 -14.78
CA ALA A 46 -2.34 -17.37 -14.86
C ALA A 46 -2.12 -16.68 -13.51
N PHE A 47 -2.59 -17.29 -12.41
CA PHE A 47 -2.37 -16.79 -11.05
C PHE A 47 -0.89 -16.52 -10.74
N VAL A 48 0.01 -17.48 -11.04
CA VAL A 48 1.46 -17.29 -10.81
C VAL A 48 2.04 -16.17 -11.68
N LYS A 49 1.53 -15.96 -12.90
CA LYS A 49 1.94 -14.85 -13.77
C LYS A 49 1.51 -13.50 -13.19
N ASP A 50 0.29 -13.42 -12.67
CA ASP A 50 -0.25 -12.20 -12.07
C ASP A 50 0.53 -11.84 -10.80
N GLN A 51 0.76 -12.83 -9.92
CA GLN A 51 1.61 -12.66 -8.74
C GLN A 51 3.04 -12.23 -9.09
N ARG A 52 3.57 -12.69 -10.22
CA ARG A 52 4.89 -12.25 -10.71
C ARG A 52 4.87 -10.81 -11.22
N SER A 53 3.82 -10.39 -11.93
CA SER A 53 3.65 -9.00 -12.37
C SER A 53 3.54 -8.08 -11.16
N LEU A 54 2.66 -8.43 -10.22
CA LEU A 54 2.43 -7.69 -9.01
C LEU A 54 3.70 -7.57 -8.15
N ALA A 55 4.48 -8.66 -8.02
CA ALA A 55 5.78 -8.62 -7.37
C ALA A 55 6.74 -7.64 -8.05
N ALA A 56 6.84 -7.68 -9.39
CA ALA A 56 7.72 -6.83 -10.16
C ALA A 56 7.34 -5.34 -10.08
N GLU A 57 6.04 -5.03 -10.19
CA GLU A 57 5.49 -3.68 -9.97
C GLU A 57 5.82 -3.16 -8.57
N ASN A 58 5.88 -4.07 -7.59
CA ASN A 58 6.26 -3.77 -6.22
C ASN A 58 7.76 -4.01 -5.95
N GLY A 59 8.62 -3.93 -6.96
CA GLY A 59 10.09 -3.94 -6.81
C GLY A 59 10.68 -5.24 -6.27
N MET A 60 9.91 -6.33 -6.29
CA MET A 60 10.34 -7.66 -5.88
C MET A 60 10.42 -8.58 -7.09
N VAL A 61 11.22 -9.62 -7.00
CA VAL A 61 11.31 -10.64 -8.04
C VAL A 61 11.04 -12.00 -7.41
N LEU A 62 9.93 -12.63 -7.79
CA LEU A 62 9.67 -14.00 -7.37
C LEU A 62 10.71 -14.94 -7.99
N SER A 63 11.44 -15.64 -7.15
CA SER A 63 12.33 -16.71 -7.56
C SER A 63 11.56 -17.85 -8.23
N ARG A 64 12.26 -18.69 -8.98
CA ARG A 64 11.65 -19.90 -9.57
C ARG A 64 11.10 -20.86 -8.51
N ALA A 65 11.72 -20.90 -7.33
CA ALA A 65 11.26 -21.74 -6.23
C ALA A 65 9.91 -21.24 -5.69
N GLU A 66 9.76 -19.93 -5.47
CA GLU A 66 8.51 -19.31 -5.02
C GLU A 66 7.39 -19.47 -6.05
N GLN A 67 7.69 -19.21 -7.34
CA GLN A 67 6.72 -19.43 -8.42
C GLN A 67 6.22 -20.88 -8.48
N LYS A 68 7.12 -21.85 -8.26
CA LYS A 68 6.77 -23.27 -8.21
C LYS A 68 5.93 -23.59 -6.97
N ASN A 69 6.24 -22.99 -5.83
CA ASN A 69 5.48 -23.17 -4.59
C ASN A 69 4.03 -22.67 -4.75
N LEU A 70 3.85 -21.46 -5.32
CA LEU A 70 2.53 -20.91 -5.62
C LEU A 70 1.72 -21.81 -6.56
N LEU A 71 2.38 -22.38 -7.57
CA LEU A 71 1.74 -23.34 -8.47
C LEU A 71 1.28 -24.61 -7.74
N HIS A 72 2.06 -25.08 -6.77
CA HIS A 72 1.69 -26.24 -5.93
C HIS A 72 0.52 -25.91 -5.00
N GLN A 73 0.58 -24.79 -4.28
CA GLN A 73 -0.49 -24.34 -3.38
C GLN A 73 -1.82 -24.15 -4.12
N CYS A 74 -1.79 -23.53 -5.30
CA CYS A 74 -2.98 -23.39 -6.14
C CYS A 74 -3.54 -24.75 -6.59
N ARG A 75 -2.68 -25.70 -7.01
CA ARG A 75 -3.12 -27.05 -7.44
C ARG A 75 -3.70 -27.89 -6.31
N ASN A 76 -3.22 -27.68 -5.09
CA ASN A 76 -3.67 -28.41 -3.90
C ASN A 76 -4.92 -27.79 -3.25
N SER A 77 -5.48 -26.72 -3.82
CA SER A 77 -6.57 -25.93 -3.22
C SER A 77 -6.21 -25.32 -1.86
N GLU A 78 -4.91 -25.20 -1.55
CA GLU A 78 -4.42 -24.52 -0.33
C GLU A 78 -4.55 -22.99 -0.46
N LEU A 79 -4.79 -22.48 -1.66
CA LEU A 79 -4.93 -21.06 -1.93
C LEU A 79 -6.11 -20.44 -1.17
N GLU A 80 -7.23 -21.16 -1.05
CA GLU A 80 -8.41 -20.68 -0.32
C GLU A 80 -8.10 -20.50 1.18
N ALA A 81 -7.36 -21.43 1.77
CA ALA A 81 -6.91 -21.32 3.15
C ALA A 81 -5.94 -20.14 3.36
N ILE A 82 -5.04 -19.90 2.40
CA ILE A 82 -4.13 -18.75 2.44
C ILE A 82 -4.90 -17.43 2.34
N ILE A 83 -5.92 -17.35 1.46
CA ILE A 83 -6.75 -16.15 1.33
C ILE A 83 -7.53 -15.89 2.61
N ALA A 84 -8.16 -16.92 3.19
CA ALA A 84 -8.90 -16.79 4.44
C ALA A 84 -8.00 -16.31 5.59
N GLU A 85 -6.78 -16.83 5.68
CA GLU A 85 -5.79 -16.36 6.66
C GLU A 85 -5.42 -14.89 6.43
N GLN A 86 -5.26 -14.47 5.17
CA GLN A 86 -4.96 -13.07 4.83
C GLN A 86 -6.12 -12.13 5.20
N GLU A 87 -7.36 -12.52 4.94
CA GLU A 87 -8.54 -11.75 5.34
C GLU A 87 -8.62 -11.60 6.86
N HIS A 88 -8.30 -12.66 7.60
CA HIS A 88 -8.23 -12.61 9.06
C HIS A 88 -7.15 -11.64 9.56
N VAL A 89 -5.95 -11.69 8.97
CA VAL A 89 -4.87 -10.74 9.31
C VAL A 89 -5.25 -9.30 8.93
N LEU A 90 -5.93 -9.09 7.80
CA LEU A 90 -6.43 -7.77 7.41
C LEU A 90 -7.46 -7.22 8.40
N ALA A 91 -8.39 -8.05 8.87
CA ALA A 91 -9.37 -7.64 9.87
C ALA A 91 -8.69 -7.22 11.20
N ALA A 92 -7.67 -7.97 11.64
CA ALA A 92 -6.88 -7.59 12.81
C ALA A 92 -6.12 -6.27 12.60
N LEU A 93 -5.54 -6.09 11.41
CA LEU A 93 -4.81 -4.88 11.04
C LEU A 93 -5.75 -3.65 10.94
N ASP A 94 -6.97 -3.83 10.43
CA ASP A 94 -7.98 -2.78 10.33
C ASP A 94 -8.32 -2.20 11.72
N GLU A 95 -8.48 -3.04 12.74
CA GLU A 95 -8.69 -2.59 14.11
C GLU A 95 -7.49 -1.79 14.67
N GLU A 96 -6.26 -2.20 14.38
CA GLU A 96 -5.06 -1.46 14.77
C GLU A 96 -4.94 -0.11 14.03
N ILE A 97 -5.30 -0.08 12.74
CA ILE A 97 -5.30 1.12 11.89
C ILE A 97 -6.37 2.11 12.36
N LYS A 98 -7.57 1.63 12.70
CA LYS A 98 -8.63 2.45 13.29
C LYS A 98 -8.24 3.05 14.63
N ALA A 99 -7.49 2.33 15.46
CA ALA A 99 -6.99 2.83 16.74
C ALA A 99 -6.08 4.07 16.60
N ILE A 100 -5.48 4.27 15.42
CA ILE A 100 -4.67 5.45 15.09
C ILE A 100 -5.38 6.44 14.15
N GLN A 101 -6.72 6.37 14.05
CA GLN A 101 -7.57 7.26 13.26
C GLN A 101 -7.26 7.23 11.75
N LEU A 102 -6.90 6.05 11.26
CA LEU A 102 -6.77 5.76 9.83
C LEU A 102 -7.87 4.78 9.42
N GLU A 103 -8.08 4.62 8.12
CA GLU A 103 -9.06 3.69 7.56
C GLU A 103 -8.44 2.92 6.39
N ILE A 104 -8.89 1.67 6.16
CA ILE A 104 -8.55 0.92 4.95
C ILE A 104 -9.73 1.05 3.97
N ASP A 105 -9.49 1.60 2.78
CA ASP A 105 -10.50 1.70 1.73
C ASP A 105 -10.76 0.35 1.03
N GLU A 106 -11.77 0.32 0.16
CA GLU A 106 -12.13 -0.86 -0.63
C GLU A 106 -11.03 -1.37 -1.57
N ASN A 107 -10.02 -0.55 -1.87
CA ASN A 107 -8.87 -0.88 -2.71
C ASN A 107 -7.65 -1.34 -1.89
N GLY A 108 -7.81 -1.49 -0.57
CA GLY A 108 -6.72 -1.82 0.35
C GLY A 108 -5.74 -0.67 0.59
N GLN A 109 -6.15 0.57 0.36
CA GLN A 109 -5.37 1.77 0.65
C GLN A 109 -5.61 2.20 2.09
N ILE A 110 -4.55 2.49 2.82
CA ILE A 110 -4.61 3.11 4.14
C ILE A 110 -4.75 4.61 3.92
N ILE A 111 -5.87 5.18 4.33
CA ILE A 111 -6.20 6.59 4.20
C ILE A 111 -6.19 7.31 5.56
N ASP A 112 -5.85 8.58 5.55
CA ASP A 112 -5.95 9.46 6.71
C ASP A 112 -7.36 10.07 6.87
N GLU A 113 -7.55 10.85 7.94
CA GLU A 113 -8.80 11.57 8.24
C GLU A 113 -9.27 12.53 7.12
N ASN A 114 -8.39 12.91 6.21
CA ASN A 114 -8.69 13.78 5.07
C ASN A 114 -9.01 12.97 3.80
N GLY A 115 -9.05 11.63 3.90
CA GLY A 115 -9.23 10.73 2.77
C GLY A 115 -7.98 10.57 1.90
N ARG A 116 -6.80 10.92 2.42
CA ARG A 116 -5.55 10.83 1.67
C ARG A 116 -4.89 9.48 1.86
N ALA A 117 -4.57 8.79 0.77
CA ALA A 117 -3.85 7.53 0.82
C ALA A 117 -2.39 7.74 1.24
N ILE A 118 -2.00 7.11 2.36
CA ILE A 118 -0.63 7.14 2.90
C ILE A 118 0.14 5.85 2.60
N ALA A 119 -0.57 4.75 2.36
CA ALA A 119 -0.01 3.45 2.04
C ALA A 119 -1.04 2.57 1.30
N LYS A 120 -0.57 1.47 0.71
CA LYS A 120 -1.39 0.43 0.09
C LYS A 120 -0.96 -0.93 0.64
N ILE A 121 -1.92 -1.76 1.00
CA ILE A 121 -1.69 -3.14 1.40
C ILE A 121 -1.71 -4.00 0.13
N VAL A 122 -0.67 -4.81 -0.06
CA VAL A 122 -0.53 -5.67 -1.24
C VAL A 122 -0.24 -7.09 -0.76
N ALA A 123 -1.04 -8.06 -1.21
CA ALA A 123 -0.78 -9.47 -0.98
C ALA A 123 0.11 -10.03 -2.09
N ILE A 124 1.31 -10.48 -1.73
CA ILE A 124 2.25 -11.09 -2.68
C ILE A 124 2.75 -12.41 -2.10
N ASN A 125 2.54 -13.50 -2.83
CA ASN A 125 3.00 -14.84 -2.43
C ASN A 125 2.53 -15.25 -1.01
N GLY A 126 1.25 -14.99 -0.69
CA GLY A 126 0.71 -15.30 0.64
C GLY A 126 1.12 -14.32 1.74
N GLN A 127 1.95 -13.32 1.46
CA GLN A 127 2.38 -12.33 2.44
C GLN A 127 1.69 -10.99 2.20
N LEU A 128 1.22 -10.35 3.28
CA LEU A 128 0.73 -8.98 3.23
C LEU A 128 1.90 -8.00 3.39
N ILE A 129 2.00 -7.06 2.46
CA ILE A 129 3.06 -6.05 2.42
C ILE A 129 2.41 -4.67 2.43
N ILE A 130 2.83 -3.82 3.37
CA ILE A 130 2.40 -2.41 3.43
C ILE A 130 3.40 -1.57 2.63
N ARG A 131 2.93 -1.04 1.49
CA ARG A 131 3.70 -0.17 0.61
C ARG A 131 3.32 1.29 0.87
N LYS A 132 4.28 2.09 1.29
CA LYS A 132 4.06 3.52 1.51
C LYS A 132 3.82 4.24 0.18
N GLN A 133 2.75 4.99 0.03
CA GLN A 133 2.41 5.72 -1.21
C GLN A 133 3.05 7.12 -1.26
N LEU A 134 4.29 7.25 -0.78
CA LEU A 134 4.95 8.56 -0.69
C LEU A 134 5.32 9.17 -2.06
N GLU A 135 5.44 8.37 -3.11
CA GLU A 135 6.01 8.84 -4.38
C GLU A 135 5.10 9.82 -5.13
N ALA A 136 3.80 9.54 -5.18
CA ALA A 136 2.82 10.45 -5.80
C ALA A 136 2.70 11.77 -5.01
N GLU A 137 2.75 11.64 -3.69
CA GLU A 137 2.65 12.76 -2.75
C GLU A 137 3.87 13.69 -2.83
N ILE A 138 5.06 13.11 -2.92
CA ILE A 138 6.31 13.84 -3.12
C ILE A 138 6.27 14.56 -4.48
N ALA A 139 5.87 13.87 -5.56
CA ALA A 139 5.81 14.46 -6.89
C ALA A 139 4.83 15.65 -6.96
N GLU A 140 3.65 15.53 -6.35
CA GLU A 140 2.69 16.63 -6.26
C GLU A 140 3.25 17.82 -5.44
N THR A 141 3.89 17.52 -4.31
CA THR A 141 4.50 18.54 -3.45
C THR A 141 5.64 19.27 -4.17
N GLU A 142 6.50 18.54 -4.87
CA GLU A 142 7.60 19.09 -5.69
C GLU A 142 7.07 20.00 -6.79
N ALA A 143 6.01 19.58 -7.50
CA ALA A 143 5.36 20.41 -8.53
C ALA A 143 4.79 21.71 -7.92
N ARG A 144 4.20 21.64 -6.72
CA ARG A 144 3.64 22.81 -6.03
C ARG A 144 4.73 23.78 -5.57
N ILE A 145 5.85 23.26 -5.07
CA ILE A 145 7.03 24.07 -4.69
C ILE A 145 7.56 24.81 -5.92
N ALA A 146 7.76 24.10 -7.04
CA ALA A 146 8.25 24.71 -8.28
C ALA A 146 7.32 25.82 -8.79
N ALA A 147 6.01 25.65 -8.69
CA ALA A 147 5.03 26.67 -9.08
C ALA A 147 5.09 27.91 -8.17
N LEU A 148 5.27 27.71 -6.86
CA LEU A 148 5.43 28.79 -5.90
C LEU A 148 6.73 29.58 -6.13
N GLU A 149 7.84 28.88 -6.39
CA GLU A 149 9.13 29.51 -6.69
C GLU A 149 9.02 30.41 -7.92
N ALA A 150 8.41 29.93 -9.01
CA ALA A 150 8.18 30.70 -10.22
C ALA A 150 7.31 31.96 -10.00
N ASP A 151 6.24 31.86 -9.21
CA ASP A 151 5.39 33.01 -8.86
C ASP A 151 6.15 34.04 -8.00
N THR A 152 6.94 33.57 -7.03
CA THR A 152 7.76 34.47 -6.21
C THR A 152 8.83 35.20 -7.01
N GLU A 153 9.48 34.53 -7.96
CA GLU A 153 10.48 35.15 -8.83
C GLU A 153 9.83 36.20 -9.75
N ALA A 154 8.64 35.92 -10.31
CA ALA A 154 7.90 36.86 -11.12
C ALA A 154 7.51 38.13 -10.35
N LYS A 155 7.02 37.97 -9.11
CA LYS A 155 6.68 39.08 -8.22
C LYS A 155 7.89 39.91 -7.81
N LEU A 156 9.04 39.25 -7.57
CA LEU A 156 10.28 39.94 -7.24
C LEU A 156 10.76 40.80 -8.41
N ALA A 157 10.74 40.25 -9.64
CA ALA A 157 11.10 40.98 -10.85
C ALA A 157 10.16 42.17 -11.13
N GLU A 158 8.87 42.04 -10.82
CA GLU A 158 7.93 43.16 -10.91
C GLU A 158 8.25 44.26 -9.89
N ALA A 159 8.51 43.88 -8.64
CA ALA A 159 8.88 44.82 -7.59
C ALA A 159 10.16 45.59 -7.93
N GLU A 160 11.18 44.91 -8.47
CA GLU A 160 12.43 45.53 -8.93
C GLU A 160 12.19 46.55 -10.05
N ARG A 161 11.33 46.23 -11.02
CA ARG A 161 10.95 47.17 -12.09
C ARG A 161 10.26 48.42 -11.54
N ILE A 162 9.38 48.26 -10.55
CA ILE A 162 8.70 49.38 -9.90
C ILE A 162 9.72 50.28 -9.18
N LEU A 163 10.65 49.68 -8.42
CA LEU A 163 11.70 50.42 -7.73
C LEU A 163 12.60 51.21 -8.69
N GLN A 164 12.99 50.61 -9.83
CA GLN A 164 13.78 51.31 -10.84
C GLN A 164 13.04 52.52 -11.45
N ARG A 165 11.73 52.40 -11.68
CA ARG A 165 10.91 53.53 -12.16
C ARG A 165 10.81 54.65 -11.13
N LEU A 166 10.70 54.31 -9.85
CA LEU A 166 10.66 55.31 -8.77
C LEU A 166 12.02 55.99 -8.57
N ALA A 167 13.12 55.27 -8.76
CA ALA A 167 14.48 55.83 -8.64
C ALA A 167 14.88 56.75 -9.80
N THR A 168 14.13 56.74 -10.90
CA THR A 168 14.38 57.56 -12.11
C THR A 168 13.41 58.75 -12.24
N GLN A 169 12.49 58.92 -11.27
CA GLN A 169 11.63 60.10 -11.11
C GLN A 169 12.22 61.05 -10.07
#